data_AF-A0A1G5LET8-F1
#
_entry.id   AF-A0A1G5LET8-F1
#
_cell.length_a   1.000
_cell.length_b   1.000
_cell.length_c   1.000
_cell.angle_alpha   90.00
_cell.angle_beta   90.00
_cell.angle_gamma   90.00
#
_symmetry.space_group_name_H-M   'P 1'
#
loop_
_entity.id
_entity.type
_entity.pdbx_description
1 polymer ?
#
loop_
_entity_poly.entity_id
_entity_poly.type
_entity_poly.pdbx_seq_one_letter_code
_entity_poly.pdbx_strand_id
1 'polypeptide(L)' 'MLLSIAVVIVGCLMGVIDLPKLWRKKEWKEVTVYSCLLLTSIFFGIVAVNLWEFPSPLYIIIWIYKPVNQLLAYITGS' A
#
# COMPACT_ATOMS: atom_id res chain seq x y z
N MET A 1 15.52 3.81 -7.12
CA MET A 1 15.93 2.57 -7.82
C MET A 1 16.74 1.63 -6.93
N LEU A 2 17.93 2.00 -6.44
CA LEU A 2 18.80 1.15 -5.61
C LEU A 2 18.09 0.62 -4.34
N LEU A 3 17.41 1.49 -3.62
CA LEU A 3 16.65 1.12 -2.42
C LEU A 3 15.43 0.23 -2.73
N SER A 4 14.77 0.44 -3.86
CA SER A 4 13.64 -0.41 -4.29
C SER A 4 14.10 -1.84 -4.57
N ILE A 5 15.27 -1.99 -5.20
CA ILE A 5 15.91 -3.30 -5.41
C ILE A 5 16.23 -3.95 -4.06
N ALA A 6 16.76 -3.19 -3.09
CA ALA A 6 17.03 -3.71 -1.74
C ALA A 6 15.74 -4.23 -1.05
N VAL A 7 14.63 -3.49 -1.15
CA VAL A 7 13.32 -3.92 -0.62
C VAL A 7 12.89 -5.25 -1.23
N VAL A 8 12.99 -5.39 -2.55
CA VAL A 8 12.62 -6.63 -3.26
C VAL A 8 13.53 -7.79 -2.84
N ILE A 9 14.84 -7.58 -2.75
CA ILE A 9 15.80 -8.61 -2.32
C ILE A 9 15.48 -9.10 -0.91
N VAL A 10 15.26 -8.19 0.03
CA VAL A 10 14.90 -8.56 1.41
C VAL A 10 13.58 -9.32 1.47
N GLY A 11 12.57 -8.87 0.72
CA GLY A 11 11.29 -9.57 0.61
C GLY A 11 11.44 -10.98 0.04
N CYS A 12 12.24 -11.15 -1.02
CA CYS A 12 12.54 -12.46 -1.59
C CYS A 12 13.30 -13.37 -0.61
N LEU A 13 14.27 -12.83 0.14
CA LEU A 13 14.99 -13.60 1.16
C LEU A 13 14.06 -14.11 2.26
N MET A 14 13.17 -13.24 2.77
CA MET A 14 12.13 -13.65 3.72
C MET A 14 11.23 -14.73 3.15
N GLY A 15 10.82 -14.58 1.88
CA GLY A 15 10.02 -15.59 1.20
C GLY A 15 10.72 -16.94 1.11
N VAL A 16 12.00 -16.97 0.71
CA VAL A 16 12.79 -18.20 0.58
C VAL A 16 13.03 -18.89 1.92
N ILE A 17 13.09 -18.15 3.03
CA ILE A 17 13.28 -18.75 4.37
C ILE A 17 11.95 -19.29 4.91
N ASP A 18 10.87 -18.51 4.80
CA ASP A 18 9.62 -18.81 5.51
C ASP A 18 8.61 -19.64 4.69
N LEU A 19 8.47 -19.40 3.37
CA LEU A 19 7.54 -20.17 2.53
C LEU A 19 7.82 -21.68 2.54
N PRO A 20 9.07 -22.18 2.37
CA PRO A 20 9.29 -23.62 2.34
C PRO A 20 8.99 -24.28 3.68
N LYS A 21 9.15 -23.56 4.79
CA LYS A 21 8.77 -24.06 6.13
C LYS A 21 7.26 -24.26 6.23
N LEU A 22 6.47 -23.28 5.80
CA LEU A 22 5.00 -23.33 5.78
C LEU A 22 4.47 -24.37 4.78
N TRP A 23 5.10 -24.46 3.60
CA TRP A 23 4.74 -25.43 2.58
C TRP A 23 4.98 -26.87 3.04
N ARG A 24 6.10 -27.13 3.73
CA ARG A 24 6.40 -28.45 4.30
C ARG A 24 5.40 -28.88 5.36
N LYS A 25 4.80 -27.93 6.09
CA LYS A 25 3.75 -28.19 7.07
C LYS A 25 2.36 -28.41 6.45
N LYS A 26 2.21 -28.24 5.13
CA LYS A 26 0.92 -28.30 4.41
C LYS A 26 -0.11 -27.29 4.91
N GLU A 27 0.35 -26.20 5.52
CA GLU A 27 -0.49 -25.10 6.02
C GLU A 27 -0.84 -24.15 4.87
N TRP A 28 -1.58 -24.65 3.87
CA TRP A 28 -1.88 -23.91 2.62
C TRP A 28 -2.53 -22.55 2.85
N LYS A 29 -3.42 -22.46 3.84
CA LYS A 29 -4.06 -21.19 4.21
C LYS A 29 -3.04 -20.17 4.70
N GLU A 30 -2.08 -20.61 5.52
CA GLU A 30 -1.05 -19.73 6.06
C GLU A 30 -0.05 -19.32 4.97
N VAL A 31 0.32 -20.23 4.06
CA VAL A 31 1.13 -19.90 2.88
C VAL A 31 0.48 -18.78 2.07
N THR A 32 -0.83 -18.86 1.82
CA THR A 32 -1.57 -17.83 1.08
C THR A 32 -1.58 -16.50 1.82
N VAL A 33 -1.96 -16.49 3.09
CA VAL A 33 -2.01 -15.25 3.91
C VAL A 33 -0.62 -14.62 4.01
N TYR A 34 0.41 -15.41 4.31
CA TYR A 34 1.79 -14.96 4.39
C TYR A 34 2.27 -14.36 3.07
N SER A 35 2.05 -15.06 1.96
CA SER A 35 2.46 -14.59 0.63
C SER A 35 1.76 -13.29 0.25
N CYS A 36 0.46 -13.17 0.52
CA CYS A 36 -0.28 -11.92 0.30
C CYS A 36 0.31 -10.78 1.12
N LEU A 37 0.52 -10.97 2.42
CA LEU A 37 1.09 -9.95 3.30
C LEU A 37 2.52 -9.57 2.89
N LEU A 38 3.33 -10.53 2.47
CA LEU A 38 4.69 -10.30 1.99
C LEU A 38 4.68 -9.44 0.71
N LEU A 39 3.82 -9.78 -0.26
CA LEU A 39 3.67 -9.00 -1.50
C LEU A 39 3.17 -7.58 -1.20
N THR A 40 2.19 -7.43 -0.31
CA THR A 40 1.69 -6.12 0.13
C THR A 40 2.79 -5.30 0.81
N SER A 41 3.63 -5.94 1.62
CA SER A 41 4.75 -5.29 2.29
C SER A 41 5.82 -4.81 1.29
N ILE A 42 6.17 -5.63 0.31
CA ILE A 42 7.10 -5.24 -0.77
C ILE A 42 6.52 -4.07 -1.57
N PHE A 43 5.24 -4.14 -1.93
CA PHE A 43 4.56 -3.07 -2.65
C PHE A 43 4.62 -1.74 -1.87
N PHE A 44 4.19 -1.73 -0.61
CA PHE A 44 4.25 -0.52 0.22
C PHE A 44 5.69 -0.05 0.47
N GLY A 45 6.65 -0.96 0.63
CA GLY A 45 8.06 -0.62 0.76
C GLY A 45 8.59 0.10 -0.48
N ILE A 46 8.22 -0.35 -1.68
CA ILE A 46 8.57 0.33 -2.94
C ILE A 46 7.91 1.72 -3.00
N VAL A 47 6.63 1.84 -2.66
CA VAL A 47 5.92 3.13 -2.65
C VAL A 47 6.59 4.12 -1.68
N ALA A 48 6.90 3.66 -0.47
CA ALA A 48 7.53 4.48 0.57
C ALA A 48 8.93 4.95 0.17
N VAL A 49 9.75 4.04 -0.36
CA VAL A 49 11.13 4.35 -0.77
C VAL A 49 11.19 5.29 -1.97
N ASN A 50 10.23 5.22 -2.88
CA ASN A 50 10.16 6.13 -4.02
C ASN A 50 9.52 7.48 -3.66
N LEU A 51 9.16 7.70 -2.38
CA LEU A 51 8.42 8.87 -1.93
C LEU A 51 7.26 9.19 -2.87
N TRP A 52 6.54 8.15 -3.31
CA TRP A 52 5.39 8.38 -4.19
C TRP A 52 4.48 9.36 -3.48
N GLU A 53 4.21 10.49 -4.14
CA GLU A 53 3.38 11.55 -3.58
C GLU A 53 2.01 10.98 -3.24
N PHE A 54 1.82 10.69 -1.95
CA PHE A 54 0.52 10.36 -1.42
C PHE A 54 -0.26 11.68 -1.41
N PRO A 55 -1.48 11.73 -1.95
CA PRO A 55 -2.25 12.96 -1.95
C PRO A 55 -2.29 13.50 -0.53
N SER A 56 -1.89 14.77 -0.38
CA SER A 56 -1.83 15.38 0.94
C SER A 56 -3.22 15.27 1.59
N PRO A 57 -3.31 15.05 2.92
CA PRO A 57 -4.61 15.01 3.60
C PRO A 57 -5.48 16.23 3.29
N LEU A 58 -4.84 17.37 3.00
CA LEU A 58 -5.50 18.58 2.51
C LEU A 58 -6.30 18.36 1.23
N TYR A 59 -5.80 17.58 0.27
CA TYR A 59 -6.53 17.27 -0.96
C TYR A 59 -7.82 16.49 -0.69
N ILE A 60 -7.78 15.55 0.26
CA ILE A 60 -8.98 14.80 0.70
C ILE A 60 -9.99 15.77 1.34
N ILE A 61 -9.51 16.67 2.20
CA ILE A 61 -10.36 17.70 2.82
C ILE A 61 -10.98 18.59 1.73
N ILE A 62 -10.20 19.09 0.77
CA ILE A 62 -10.69 19.89 -0.35
C ILE A 62 -11.73 19.12 -1.16
N TRP A 63 -11.49 17.85 -1.45
CA TRP A 63 -12.42 17.02 -2.21
C TRP A 63 -13.78 16.86 -1.53
N ILE A 64 -13.80 16.72 -0.20
CA ILE A 64 -15.04 16.69 0.61
C ILE A 64 -15.70 18.08 0.64
N TYR A 65 -14.90 19.14 0.78
CA TYR A 65 -15.42 20.50 0.96
C TYR A 65 -15.98 21.10 -0.33
N LYS A 66 -15.43 20.72 -1.49
CA LYS A 66 -15.81 21.26 -2.81
C LYS A 66 -17.29 21.07 -3.14
N PRO A 67 -17.91 19.87 -3.01
CA PRO A 67 -19.33 19.70 -3.28
C PRO A 67 -20.21 20.49 -2.31
N VAL A 68 -19.83 20.57 -1.02
CA VAL A 68 -20.55 21.35 -0.01
C VAL A 68 -20.52 22.83 -0.38
N ASN A 69 -19.36 23.36 -0.77
CA ASN A 69 -19.21 24.74 -1.19
C ASN A 69 -20.03 25.06 -2.46
N GLN A 70 -20.08 24.15 -3.42
CA GLN A 70 -20.91 24.32 -4.63
C GLN A 70 -22.41 24.31 -4.30
N LEU A 71 -22.84 23.46 -3.37
CA LEU A 71 -24.22 23.43 -2.88
C LEU A 71 -24.59 24.74 -2.18
N LEU A 72 -23.71 25.22 -1.30
CA LEU A 72 -23.89 26.50 -0.62
C LEU A 72 -23.91 27.68 -1.61
N ALA A 73 -23.01 27.71 -2.59
CA ALA A 73 -23.00 28.74 -3.63
C ALA A 73 -24.30 28.74 -4.44
N TYR A 74 -24.79 27.55 -4.83
CA TYR A 74 -26.04 27.40 -5.56
C TYR A 74 -27.27 27.90 -4.76
N ILE A 75 -27.31 27.63 -3.45
CA ILE A 75 -28.42 28.07 -2.58
C ILE A 75 -28.34 29.56 -2.25
N THR A 76 -27.13 30.10 -2.11
CA THR A 76 -26.89 31.50 -1.70
C THR A 76 -26.86 32.47 -2.88
N GLY A 77 -26.99 31.98 -4.12
CA GLY A 77 -27.19 32.80 -5.32
C GLY A 77 -25.98 33.67 -5.73
N SER A 78 -24.74 33.19 -5.49
CA SER A 78 -23.51 33.80 -6.03
C SER A 78 -22.99 33.05 -7.25
#